data_AF-A0A5M3WCZ5-F1
#
_entry.id   AF-A0A5M3WCZ5-F1
#
_cell.length_a   1.000
_cell.length_b   1.000
_cell.length_c   1.000
_cell.angle_alpha   90.00
_cell.angle_beta   90.00
_cell.angle_gamma   90.00
#
_symmetry.space_group_name_H-M   'P 1'
#
loop_
_entity.id
_entity.type
_entity.pdbx_description
1 polymer ?
#
loop_
_entity_poly.entity_id
_entity_poly.type
_entity_poly.pdbx_seq_one_letter_code
_entity_poly.pdbx_strand_id
1 'polypeptide(L)'
;MTYSLNGTGNPDGNGWEMDWAKGPTANLHGQLGTESWLSMQNYRPIRYKNIIDDPAPGTPSGSPVVVHEGYVSMFTRNAADGHIQETYLPGIGSPWYSQDISADAGIPASATKPVAIVHEGYTSIFTINSSNGHLQETYLPMVGAAWVTQDLSASAGTPAAANVTPAVVVHEGYTSVYTINASNGHLQETYLPMVGAAWATQDLSTGAGTPPATP
;
A
#
# COMPACT_ATOMS: atom_id res chain seq x y z
N MET A 1 21.65 23.63 8.26
CA MET A 1 21.36 24.50 7.09
C MET A 1 20.05 25.18 7.38
N THR A 2 20.04 26.52 7.40
CA THR A 2 18.87 27.35 7.71
C THR A 2 18.19 27.74 6.42
N TYR A 3 16.92 27.36 6.24
CA TYR A 3 16.06 27.80 5.15
C TYR A 3 15.19 28.95 5.64
N SER A 4 14.99 29.98 4.81
CA SER A 4 14.19 31.16 5.14
C SER A 4 13.06 31.37 4.12
N LEU A 5 11.94 31.91 4.60
CA LEU A 5 10.71 32.18 3.85
C LEU A 5 10.51 33.69 3.73
N ASN A 6 10.49 34.22 2.50
CA ASN A 6 10.13 35.61 2.24
C ASN A 6 8.78 35.63 1.51
N GLY A 7 7.76 36.18 2.18
CA GLY A 7 6.49 36.53 1.56
C GLY A 7 6.04 37.88 2.10
N THR A 8 6.50 38.98 1.49
CA THR A 8 5.85 40.28 1.69
C THR A 8 4.60 40.26 0.83
N GLY A 9 3.42 40.25 1.47
CA GLY A 9 2.11 40.00 0.84
C GLY A 9 1.61 41.07 -0.13
N ASN A 10 2.41 41.46 -1.12
CA ASN A 10 1.95 42.27 -2.23
C ASN A 10 2.61 41.77 -3.53
N PRO A 11 1.86 41.23 -4.50
CA PRO A 11 2.41 40.78 -5.77
C PRO A 11 2.83 42.01 -6.58
N ASP A 12 4.13 42.24 -6.73
CA ASP A 12 4.63 43.07 -7.81
C ASP A 12 4.27 42.41 -9.15
N GLY A 13 3.89 43.24 -10.13
CA GLY A 13 3.15 42.87 -11.35
C GLY A 13 3.92 42.04 -12.39
N ASN A 14 4.80 41.14 -11.94
CA ASN A 14 5.63 40.24 -12.75
C ASN A 14 5.47 38.75 -12.36
N GLY A 15 4.46 38.38 -11.56
CA GLY A 15 4.04 36.97 -11.43
C GLY A 15 4.93 36.11 -10.54
N TRP A 16 5.23 36.59 -9.33
CA TRP A 16 5.92 35.82 -8.29
C TRP A 16 5.05 34.68 -7.74
N GLU A 17 5.12 33.50 -8.37
CA GLU A 17 4.56 32.25 -7.80
C GLU A 17 5.61 31.16 -7.54
N MET A 18 6.89 31.34 -7.91
CA MET A 18 7.82 30.20 -8.02
C MET A 18 9.21 30.41 -7.40
N ASP A 19 9.33 31.04 -6.22
CA ASP A 19 10.63 31.12 -5.53
C ASP A 19 10.47 30.89 -4.01
N TRP A 20 9.82 29.79 -3.65
CA TRP A 20 9.60 29.38 -2.26
C TRP A 20 10.77 28.51 -1.78
N ALA A 21 11.53 29.04 -0.82
CA ALA A 21 12.75 28.53 -0.18
C ALA A 21 14.08 28.93 -0.86
N LYS A 22 14.68 30.03 -0.40
CA LYS A 22 16.02 30.45 -0.80
C LYS A 22 17.05 29.92 0.19
N GLY A 23 17.93 29.02 -0.29
CA GLY A 23 19.12 28.58 0.43
C GLY A 23 20.22 29.65 0.45
N PRO A 24 21.42 29.35 0.96
CA PRO A 24 22.53 30.30 1.11
C PRO A 24 23.14 30.81 -0.22
N THR A 25 22.59 30.41 -1.37
CA THR A 25 23.08 30.74 -2.71
C THR A 25 22.17 31.77 -3.37
N ALA A 26 22.75 32.76 -4.05
CA ALA A 26 21.99 33.83 -4.70
C ALA A 26 21.15 33.30 -5.88
N ASN A 27 19.96 33.85 -6.08
CA ASN A 27 19.13 33.50 -7.24
C ASN A 27 19.69 34.12 -8.54
N LEU A 28 19.05 33.83 -9.67
CA LEU A 28 19.41 34.36 -11.00
C LEU A 28 19.37 35.90 -11.10
N HIS A 29 18.85 36.58 -10.08
CA HIS A 29 18.83 38.03 -9.94
C HIS A 29 19.83 38.57 -8.90
N GLY A 30 20.73 37.73 -8.37
CA GLY A 30 21.79 38.12 -7.42
C GLY A 30 21.31 38.35 -5.99
N GLN A 31 20.08 37.93 -5.64
CA GLN A 31 19.48 38.17 -4.32
C GLN A 31 19.65 36.96 -3.40
N LEU A 32 20.02 37.20 -2.13
CA LEU A 32 20.20 36.19 -1.08
C LEU A 32 19.03 36.21 -0.09
N GLY A 33 18.66 35.05 0.46
CA GLY A 33 17.71 34.96 1.57
C GLY A 33 18.39 35.30 2.90
N THR A 34 18.20 36.52 3.42
CA THR A 34 18.84 36.99 4.67
C THR A 34 17.88 37.09 5.85
N GLU A 35 16.58 36.80 5.66
CA GLU A 35 15.60 36.85 6.75
C GLU A 35 15.83 35.69 7.73
N SER A 36 15.72 35.96 9.03
CA SER A 36 15.86 34.96 10.08
C SER A 36 14.57 34.85 10.88
N TRP A 37 14.36 33.78 11.64
CA TRP A 37 13.18 33.64 12.50
C TRP A 37 12.92 34.86 13.41
N LEU A 38 13.96 35.63 13.74
CA LEU A 38 13.86 36.86 14.54
C LEU A 38 13.22 38.05 13.81
N SER A 39 13.17 38.05 12.46
CA SER A 39 12.54 39.11 11.68
C SER A 39 11.04 38.89 11.46
N MET A 40 10.50 37.72 11.83
CA MET A 40 9.07 37.42 11.76
C MET A 40 8.27 38.06 12.92
N GLN A 41 8.13 39.38 12.91
CA GLN A 41 7.28 40.10 13.87
C GLN A 41 5.82 40.08 13.40
N ASN A 42 4.89 39.77 14.31
CA ASN A 42 3.43 39.64 14.10
C ASN A 42 2.91 38.34 13.48
N TYR A 43 3.70 37.26 13.48
CA TYR A 43 3.17 35.93 13.14
C TYR A 43 2.11 35.48 14.17
N ARG A 44 0.93 35.06 13.68
CA ARG A 44 -0.05 34.34 14.48
C ARG A 44 0.20 32.84 14.26
N PRO A 45 0.67 32.08 15.28
CA PRO A 45 0.77 30.65 15.17
C PRO A 45 -0.60 30.07 14.85
N ILE A 46 -0.71 29.35 13.73
CA ILE A 46 -1.89 28.54 13.49
C ILE A 46 -1.83 27.39 14.48
N ARG A 47 -2.58 27.50 15.58
CA ARG A 47 -2.74 26.42 16.55
C ARG A 47 -3.78 25.44 16.01
N TYR A 48 -3.33 24.47 15.24
CA TYR A 48 -4.16 23.30 14.94
C TYR A 48 -4.30 22.48 16.23
N LYS A 49 -5.53 22.26 16.68
CA LYS A 49 -5.81 21.46 17.88
C LYS A 49 -5.48 19.98 17.66
N ASN A 50 -5.46 19.55 16.39
CA ASN A 50 -5.04 18.24 15.92
C ASN A 50 -4.11 18.45 14.73
N ILE A 51 -2.79 18.36 14.92
CA ILE A 51 -1.92 18.00 13.81
C ILE A 51 -2.20 16.50 13.61
N ILE A 52 -2.83 16.15 12.50
CA ILE A 52 -2.74 14.76 12.04
C ILE A 52 -1.32 14.66 11.50
N ASP A 53 -0.46 13.89 12.16
CA ASP A 53 0.80 13.50 11.56
C ASP A 53 0.46 12.85 10.22
N ASP A 54 0.88 13.47 9.11
CA ASP A 54 0.86 12.78 7.83
C ASP A 54 1.92 11.69 7.95
N PRO A 55 1.55 10.39 7.99
CA PRO A 55 2.54 9.35 8.08
C PRO A 55 3.49 9.50 6.89
N ALA A 56 4.80 9.38 7.15
CA ALA A 56 5.78 9.29 6.06
C ALA A 56 5.26 8.30 5.01
N PRO A 57 5.39 8.58 3.70
CA PRO A 57 4.89 7.69 2.67
C PRO A 57 5.51 6.31 2.91
N GLY A 58 4.68 5.36 3.32
CA GLY A 58 5.12 4.01 3.57
C GLY A 58 5.71 3.44 2.29
N THR A 59 6.84 2.74 2.41
CA THR A 59 7.23 1.69 1.45
C THR A 59 5.98 0.85 1.12
N PRO A 60 5.76 0.46 -0.14
CA PRO A 60 4.48 -0.10 -0.56
C PRO A 60 4.18 -1.38 0.22
N SER A 61 3.34 -1.24 1.25
CA SER A 61 2.41 -2.26 1.67
C SER A 61 1.41 -2.37 0.53
N GLY A 62 1.21 -3.57 -0.01
CA GLY A 62 0.49 -3.73 -1.27
C GLY A 62 -0.80 -2.90 -1.39
N SER A 63 -1.08 -2.50 -2.62
CA SER A 63 -2.14 -1.55 -2.97
C SER A 63 -3.40 -2.31 -3.39
N PRO A 64 -4.61 -1.77 -3.18
CA PRO A 64 -5.80 -2.32 -3.85
C PRO A 64 -5.75 -2.11 -5.37
N VAL A 65 -4.79 -1.34 -5.89
CA VAL A 65 -4.64 -1.02 -7.32
C VAL A 65 -3.31 -1.53 -7.84
N VAL A 66 -3.35 -2.14 -9.03
CA VAL A 66 -2.16 -2.58 -9.78
C VAL A 66 -2.30 -2.20 -11.26
N VAL A 67 -1.14 -2.10 -11.91
CA VAL A 67 -1.05 -2.04 -13.37
C VAL A 67 -0.40 -3.32 -13.84
N HIS A 68 -1.06 -4.06 -14.73
CA HIS A 68 -0.56 -5.33 -15.26
C HIS A 68 -0.95 -5.49 -16.73
N GLU A 69 0.00 -5.88 -17.58
CA GLU A 69 -0.23 -6.12 -19.02
C GLU A 69 -0.97 -4.97 -19.76
N GLY A 70 -0.78 -3.72 -19.32
CA GLY A 70 -1.45 -2.54 -19.90
C GLY A 70 -2.82 -2.22 -19.31
N TYR A 71 -3.34 -3.08 -18.43
CA TYR A 71 -4.57 -2.88 -17.67
C TYR A 71 -4.28 -2.15 -16.38
N VAL A 72 -5.23 -1.31 -15.95
CA VAL A 72 -5.30 -0.83 -14.56
C VAL A 72 -6.43 -1.57 -13.89
N SER A 73 -6.15 -2.24 -12.77
CA SER A 73 -7.15 -2.95 -11.98
C SER A 73 -7.20 -2.39 -10.57
N MET A 74 -8.41 -2.14 -10.07
CA MET A 74 -8.69 -1.80 -8.68
C MET A 74 -9.55 -2.90 -8.07
N PHE A 75 -9.12 -3.41 -6.92
CA PHE A 75 -9.81 -4.45 -6.17
C PHE A 75 -10.48 -3.86 -4.94
N THR A 76 -11.72 -4.25 -4.71
CA THR A 76 -12.50 -3.82 -3.55
C THR A 76 -13.20 -5.01 -2.91
N ARG A 77 -13.44 -4.94 -1.60
CA ARG A 77 -14.29 -5.90 -0.90
C ARG A 77 -15.70 -5.35 -0.85
N ASN A 78 -16.67 -6.10 -1.36
CA ASN A 78 -18.09 -5.79 -1.17
C ASN A 78 -18.47 -5.98 0.31
N ALA A 79 -19.10 -4.97 0.90
CA ALA A 79 -19.44 -4.96 2.31
C ALA A 79 -20.53 -5.99 2.68
N ALA A 80 -21.43 -6.32 1.75
CA ALA A 80 -22.60 -7.16 2.00
C ALA A 80 -22.26 -8.66 2.10
N ASP A 81 -21.40 -9.15 1.22
CA ASP A 81 -21.06 -10.57 1.07
C ASP A 81 -19.58 -10.88 1.33
N GLY A 82 -18.72 -9.85 1.34
CA GLY A 82 -17.28 -10.03 1.47
C GLY A 82 -16.57 -10.51 0.22
N HIS A 83 -17.26 -10.49 -0.92
CA HIS A 83 -16.69 -10.82 -2.22
C HIS A 83 -15.68 -9.75 -2.66
N ILE A 84 -14.65 -10.19 -3.37
CA ILE A 84 -13.71 -9.29 -4.03
C ILE A 84 -14.23 -8.96 -5.42
N GLN A 85 -14.29 -7.66 -5.69
CA GLN A 85 -14.69 -7.10 -6.97
C GLN A 85 -13.46 -6.49 -7.63
N GLU A 86 -13.29 -6.77 -8.91
CA GLU A 86 -12.31 -6.07 -9.76
C GLU A 86 -13.04 -5.03 -10.60
N THR A 87 -12.55 -3.79 -10.57
CA THR A 87 -12.92 -2.75 -11.53
C THR A 87 -11.68 -2.39 -12.32
N TYR A 88 -11.72 -2.60 -13.64
CA TYR A 88 -10.54 -2.50 -14.50
C TYR A 88 -10.75 -1.66 -15.74
N LEU A 89 -9.65 -1.09 -16.22
CA LEU A 89 -9.53 -0.33 -17.46
C LEU A 89 -8.55 -1.04 -18.39
N PRO A 90 -9.01 -1.57 -19.54
CA PRO A 90 -8.13 -2.24 -20.50
C PRO A 90 -7.08 -1.34 -21.14
N GLY A 91 -7.35 -0.04 -21.20
CA GLY A 91 -6.45 0.96 -21.74
C GLY A 91 -7.07 2.35 -21.76
N ILE A 92 -6.23 3.39 -21.85
CA ILE A 92 -6.72 4.77 -21.91
C ILE A 92 -7.65 4.96 -23.11
N GLY A 93 -8.85 5.47 -22.85
CA GLY A 93 -9.90 5.67 -23.86
C GLY A 93 -10.89 4.51 -23.98
N SER A 94 -10.64 3.37 -23.33
CA SER A 94 -11.65 2.31 -23.15
C SER A 94 -12.63 2.67 -22.02
N PRO A 95 -13.84 2.09 -22.00
CA PRO A 95 -14.69 2.17 -20.81
C PRO A 95 -14.10 1.34 -19.67
N TRP A 96 -14.55 1.64 -18.45
CA TRP A 96 -14.29 0.81 -17.27
C TRP A 96 -15.24 -0.38 -17.25
N TYR A 97 -14.76 -1.50 -16.70
CA TYR A 97 -15.52 -2.72 -16.50
C TYR A 97 -15.42 -3.17 -15.05
N SER A 98 -16.40 -3.96 -14.60
CA SER A 98 -16.38 -4.57 -13.26
C SER A 98 -16.77 -6.04 -13.31
N GLN A 99 -16.17 -6.85 -12.45
CA GLN A 99 -16.49 -8.27 -12.27
C GLN A 99 -16.33 -8.73 -10.82
N ASP A 100 -17.12 -9.74 -10.44
CA ASP A 100 -17.05 -10.40 -9.14
C ASP A 100 -16.12 -11.60 -9.21
N ILE A 101 -14.84 -11.37 -8.95
CA ILE A 101 -13.82 -12.42 -9.03
C ILE A 101 -14.02 -13.49 -7.95
N SER A 102 -14.69 -13.16 -6.83
CA SER A 102 -15.03 -14.16 -5.81
C SER A 102 -16.05 -15.16 -6.31
N ALA A 103 -17.11 -14.68 -6.96
CA ALA A 103 -18.10 -15.56 -7.58
C ALA A 103 -17.49 -16.41 -8.70
N ASP A 104 -16.64 -15.81 -9.54
CA ASP A 104 -16.09 -16.48 -10.72
C ASP A 104 -15.01 -17.53 -10.37
N ALA A 105 -14.12 -17.22 -9.42
CA ALA A 105 -13.03 -18.11 -9.01
C ALA A 105 -13.34 -18.96 -7.76
N GLY A 106 -14.53 -18.80 -7.17
CA GLY A 106 -14.91 -19.50 -5.94
C GLY A 106 -14.09 -19.05 -4.71
N ILE A 107 -13.68 -17.78 -4.68
CA ILE A 107 -12.90 -17.23 -3.56
C ILE A 107 -13.83 -17.14 -2.33
N PRO A 108 -13.40 -17.63 -1.15
CA PRO A 108 -14.16 -17.42 0.08
C PRO A 108 -14.40 -15.95 0.38
N ALA A 109 -15.48 -15.65 1.11
CA ALA A 109 -15.72 -14.31 1.62
C ALA A 109 -14.52 -13.83 2.45
N SER A 110 -14.01 -12.64 2.12
CA SER A 110 -12.87 -12.06 2.84
C SER A 110 -13.33 -11.37 4.12
N ALA A 111 -12.50 -11.21 5.14
CA ALA A 111 -12.69 -10.29 6.26
C ALA A 111 -11.98 -8.94 6.06
N THR A 112 -11.06 -8.85 5.09
CA THR A 112 -10.12 -7.74 4.96
C THR A 112 -10.26 -7.03 3.61
N LYS A 113 -9.69 -5.84 3.50
CA LYS A 113 -9.50 -5.26 2.16
C LYS A 113 -8.53 -6.16 1.37
N PRO A 114 -8.70 -6.28 0.05
CA PRO A 114 -7.74 -6.98 -0.78
C PRO A 114 -6.45 -6.17 -0.88
N VAL A 115 -5.33 -6.89 -0.93
CA VAL A 115 -4.03 -6.34 -1.24
C VAL A 115 -3.54 -6.97 -2.53
N ALA A 116 -3.30 -6.18 -3.56
CA ALA A 116 -2.87 -6.64 -4.86
C ALA A 116 -1.41 -6.28 -5.14
N ILE A 117 -0.74 -7.15 -5.86
CA ILE A 117 0.63 -6.95 -6.32
C ILE A 117 0.86 -7.72 -7.63
N VAL A 118 1.76 -7.20 -8.46
CA VAL A 118 2.27 -7.93 -9.62
C VAL A 118 3.62 -8.52 -9.24
N HIS A 119 3.79 -9.82 -9.44
CA HIS A 119 5.03 -10.52 -9.14
C HIS A 119 5.27 -11.62 -10.17
N GLU A 120 6.49 -11.67 -10.71
CA GLU A 120 6.97 -12.74 -11.59
C GLU A 120 6.01 -13.14 -12.74
N GLY A 121 5.29 -12.16 -13.31
CA GLY A 121 4.34 -12.36 -14.41
C GLY A 121 2.90 -12.68 -14.00
N TYR A 122 2.62 -12.74 -12.69
CA TYR A 122 1.28 -12.94 -12.13
C TYR A 122 0.76 -11.67 -11.50
N THR A 123 -0.56 -11.49 -11.52
CA THR A 123 -1.25 -10.54 -10.65
C THR A 123 -1.88 -11.32 -9.51
N SER A 124 -1.43 -11.08 -8.27
CA SER A 124 -1.98 -11.75 -7.08
C SER A 124 -2.71 -10.77 -6.18
N ILE A 125 -3.74 -11.29 -5.51
CA ILE A 125 -4.52 -10.62 -4.49
C ILE A 125 -4.47 -11.47 -3.23
N PHE A 126 -4.16 -10.84 -2.10
CA PHE A 126 -4.10 -11.49 -0.80
C PHE A 126 -5.21 -10.99 0.09
N THR A 127 -5.90 -11.93 0.74
CA THR A 127 -7.02 -11.67 1.64
C THR A 127 -7.02 -12.64 2.82
N ILE A 128 -7.70 -12.27 3.90
CA ILE A 128 -8.01 -13.18 5.00
C ILE A 128 -9.44 -13.68 4.84
N ASN A 129 -9.66 -14.99 4.87
CA ASN A 129 -10.99 -15.60 4.83
C ASN A 129 -11.75 -15.31 6.12
N SER A 130 -12.97 -14.76 6.01
CA SER A 130 -13.75 -14.31 7.16
C SER A 130 -14.23 -15.41 8.09
N SER A 131 -14.31 -16.64 7.60
CA SER A 131 -14.85 -17.77 8.37
C SER A 131 -13.83 -18.44 9.28
N ASN A 132 -12.56 -18.46 8.89
CA ASN A 132 -11.52 -19.24 9.56
C ASN A 132 -10.19 -18.50 9.75
N GLY A 133 -10.07 -17.25 9.25
CA GLY A 133 -8.83 -16.47 9.35
C GLY A 133 -7.72 -16.97 8.42
N HIS A 134 -8.00 -17.86 7.48
CA HIS A 134 -6.97 -18.39 6.58
C HIS A 134 -6.51 -17.33 5.59
N LEU A 135 -5.20 -17.28 5.34
CA LEU A 135 -4.62 -16.47 4.28
C LEU A 135 -4.93 -17.12 2.92
N GLN A 136 -5.55 -16.36 2.02
CA GLN A 136 -5.85 -16.76 0.65
C GLN A 136 -4.98 -15.96 -0.32
N GLU A 137 -4.48 -16.63 -1.37
CA GLU A 137 -4.00 -15.98 -2.58
C GLU A 137 -4.99 -16.26 -3.70
N THR A 138 -5.44 -15.21 -4.38
CA THR A 138 -6.13 -15.33 -5.66
C THR A 138 -5.29 -14.66 -6.73
N TYR A 139 -4.88 -15.40 -7.75
CA TYR A 139 -3.96 -14.93 -8.77
C TYR A 139 -4.48 -15.11 -10.19
N LEU A 140 -4.06 -14.21 -11.06
CA LEU A 140 -4.30 -14.22 -12.49
C LEU A 140 -2.98 -14.55 -13.21
N PRO A 141 -2.89 -15.67 -13.96
CA PRO A 141 -1.68 -16.05 -14.67
C PRO A 141 -1.30 -15.12 -15.83
N MET A 142 -2.28 -14.55 -16.51
CA MET A 142 -2.16 -13.57 -17.58
C MET A 142 -3.53 -12.99 -17.89
N VAL A 143 -3.60 -11.81 -18.52
CA VAL A 143 -4.90 -11.23 -18.91
C VAL A 143 -5.65 -12.16 -19.86
N GLY A 144 -6.94 -12.34 -19.58
CA GLY A 144 -7.84 -13.22 -20.34
C GLY A 144 -7.84 -14.67 -19.85
N ALA A 145 -6.95 -15.05 -18.93
CA ALA A 145 -7.08 -16.31 -18.19
C ALA A 145 -8.17 -16.20 -17.10
N ALA A 146 -8.58 -17.35 -16.55
CA ALA A 146 -9.40 -17.37 -15.36
C ALA A 146 -8.55 -17.07 -14.11
N TRP A 147 -9.15 -16.37 -13.13
CA TRP A 147 -8.61 -16.23 -11.79
C TRP A 147 -8.55 -17.59 -11.10
N VAL A 148 -7.49 -17.84 -10.34
CA VAL A 148 -7.27 -19.07 -9.56
C VAL A 148 -7.08 -18.70 -8.10
N THR A 149 -7.66 -19.48 -7.18
CA THR A 149 -7.52 -19.24 -5.74
C THR A 149 -6.85 -20.42 -5.04
N GLN A 150 -6.05 -20.14 -4.02
CA GLN A 150 -5.43 -21.12 -3.15
C GLN A 150 -5.39 -20.67 -1.68
N ASP A 151 -5.53 -21.64 -0.78
CA ASP A 151 -5.45 -21.44 0.65
C ASP A 151 -4.01 -21.66 1.14
N LEU A 152 -3.31 -20.56 1.44
CA LEU A 152 -1.92 -20.60 1.89
C LEU A 152 -1.79 -21.10 3.33
N SER A 153 -2.83 -20.91 4.15
CA SER A 153 -2.87 -21.54 5.47
C SER A 153 -2.89 -23.06 5.39
N ALA A 154 -3.61 -23.62 4.42
CA ALA A 154 -3.66 -25.06 4.20
C ALA A 154 -2.38 -25.61 3.53
N SER A 155 -1.81 -24.90 2.55
CA SER A 155 -0.68 -25.40 1.75
C SER A 155 0.69 -25.08 2.36
N ALA A 156 0.89 -23.87 2.88
CA ALA A 156 2.14 -23.41 3.47
C ALA A 156 2.18 -23.53 5.01
N GLY A 157 1.03 -23.81 5.63
CA GLY A 157 0.92 -23.89 7.09
C GLY A 157 0.84 -22.53 7.78
N THR A 158 0.46 -21.47 7.07
CA THR A 158 0.22 -20.15 7.67
C THR A 158 -0.84 -20.23 8.76
N PRO A 159 -0.53 -19.87 10.02
CA PRO A 159 -1.54 -19.85 11.08
C PRO A 159 -2.71 -18.94 10.74
N ALA A 160 -3.88 -19.23 11.31
CA ALA A 160 -5.05 -18.35 11.18
C ALA A 160 -4.69 -16.92 11.62
N ALA A 161 -4.91 -15.97 10.73
CA ALA A 161 -4.59 -14.58 10.92
C ALA A 161 -5.71 -13.84 11.66
N ALA A 162 -5.33 -12.80 12.40
CA ALA A 162 -6.28 -11.78 12.79
C ALA A 162 -6.89 -11.14 11.53
N ASN A 163 -8.12 -10.65 11.63
CA ASN A 163 -8.85 -10.03 10.52
C ASN A 163 -8.35 -8.62 10.19
N VAL A 164 -7.03 -8.49 10.00
CA VAL A 164 -6.32 -7.28 9.61
C VAL A 164 -5.79 -7.48 8.20
N THR A 165 -5.91 -6.44 7.39
CA THR A 165 -5.37 -6.44 6.03
C THR A 165 -3.89 -6.82 6.06
N PRO A 166 -3.46 -7.87 5.33
CA PRO A 166 -2.06 -8.28 5.31
C PRO A 166 -1.18 -7.19 4.69
N ALA A 167 0.12 -7.22 4.98
CA ALA A 167 1.10 -6.45 4.22
C ALA A 167 1.76 -7.37 3.20
N VAL A 168 1.98 -6.88 1.97
CA VAL A 168 2.57 -7.68 0.88
C VAL A 168 3.66 -6.89 0.21
N VAL A 169 4.78 -7.54 -0.11
CA VAL A 169 5.93 -6.94 -0.80
C VAL A 169 6.61 -7.96 -1.69
N VAL A 170 7.17 -7.48 -2.81
CA VAL A 170 8.12 -8.23 -3.64
C VAL A 170 9.52 -7.69 -3.37
N HIS A 171 10.47 -8.55 -3.04
CA HIS A 171 11.85 -8.19 -2.73
C HIS A 171 12.80 -9.31 -3.15
N GLU A 172 13.89 -8.98 -3.82
CA GLU A 172 14.95 -9.95 -4.18
C GLU A 172 14.47 -11.25 -4.88
N GLY A 173 13.34 -11.20 -5.61
CA GLY A 173 12.73 -12.38 -6.26
C GLY A 173 11.75 -13.16 -5.37
N TYR A 174 11.57 -12.74 -4.13
CA TYR A 174 10.59 -13.27 -3.20
C TYR A 174 9.31 -12.44 -3.22
N THR A 175 8.17 -13.11 -3.11
CA THR A 175 6.90 -12.47 -2.75
C THR A 175 6.58 -12.82 -1.32
N SER A 176 6.54 -11.84 -0.43
CA SER A 176 6.28 -12.04 1.00
C SER A 176 4.97 -11.41 1.42
N VAL A 177 4.19 -12.16 2.20
CA VAL A 177 2.91 -11.76 2.79
C VAL A 177 3.04 -11.85 4.31
N TYR A 178 2.74 -10.74 4.99
CA TYR A 178 2.85 -10.64 6.43
C TYR A 178 1.47 -10.57 7.07
N THR A 179 1.27 -11.44 8.06
CA THR A 179 0.03 -11.53 8.84
C THR A 179 0.33 -11.53 10.33
N ILE A 180 -0.69 -11.19 11.13
CA ILE A 180 -0.64 -11.32 12.59
C ILE A 180 -1.39 -12.59 12.94
N ASN A 181 -0.76 -13.54 13.60
CA ASN A 181 -1.42 -14.76 14.08
C ASN A 181 -2.49 -14.39 15.13
N ALA A 182 -3.74 -14.81 14.90
CA ALA A 182 -4.89 -14.46 15.74
C ALA A 182 -4.77 -14.96 17.19
N SER A 183 -4.03 -16.05 17.41
CA SER A 183 -3.96 -16.72 18.71
C SER A 183 -2.94 -16.12 19.67
N ASN A 184 -1.87 -15.53 19.16
CA ASN A 184 -0.74 -15.08 19.97
C ASN A 184 -0.17 -13.70 19.56
N GLY A 185 -0.71 -13.08 18.51
CA GLY A 185 -0.25 -11.78 18.02
C GLY A 185 1.12 -11.82 17.32
N HIS A 186 1.67 -13.00 17.06
CA HIS A 186 2.99 -13.12 16.42
C HIS A 186 2.93 -12.70 14.96
N LEU A 187 3.99 -12.01 14.52
CA LEU A 187 4.19 -11.69 13.12
C LEU A 187 4.60 -12.95 12.36
N GLN A 188 3.82 -13.31 11.35
CA GLN A 188 4.12 -14.39 10.42
C GLN A 188 4.53 -13.80 9.08
N GLU A 189 5.51 -14.43 8.42
CA GLU A 189 5.80 -14.22 7.01
C GLU A 189 5.45 -15.50 6.26
N THR A 190 4.61 -15.38 5.24
CA THR A 190 4.35 -16.43 4.25
C THR A 190 4.94 -15.96 2.93
N TYR A 191 5.90 -16.69 2.36
CA TYR A 191 6.68 -16.24 1.21
C TYR A 191 6.79 -17.29 0.11
N LEU A 192 6.87 -16.81 -1.13
CA LEU A 192 7.17 -17.59 -2.32
C LEU A 192 8.63 -17.31 -2.73
N PRO A 193 9.52 -18.31 -2.73
CA PRO A 193 10.94 -18.09 -3.07
C PRO A 193 11.23 -17.82 -4.54
N MET A 194 10.40 -18.38 -5.42
CA MET A 194 10.44 -18.22 -6.87
C MET A 194 9.17 -18.85 -7.46
N VAL A 195 8.74 -18.43 -8.64
CA VAL A 195 7.62 -19.01 -9.37
C VAL A 195 7.86 -20.50 -9.60
N GLY A 196 6.83 -21.29 -9.28
CA GLY A 196 6.85 -22.75 -9.36
C GLY A 196 7.38 -23.45 -8.10
N ALA A 197 7.95 -22.72 -7.13
CA ALA A 197 8.21 -23.26 -5.81
C ALA A 197 6.93 -23.33 -4.97
N ALA A 198 6.99 -24.08 -3.87
CA ALA A 198 5.94 -24.05 -2.86
C ALA A 198 6.08 -22.78 -1.99
N TRP A 199 4.94 -22.25 -1.56
CA TRP A 199 4.88 -21.26 -0.49
C TRP A 199 5.40 -21.85 0.83
N ALA A 200 6.07 -21.03 1.63
CA ALA A 200 6.57 -21.40 2.96
C ALA A 200 6.22 -20.33 3.99
N THR A 201 6.17 -20.72 5.27
CA THR A 201 5.83 -19.81 6.37
C THR A 201 6.87 -19.86 7.48
N GLN A 202 7.14 -18.70 8.09
CA GLN A 202 7.96 -18.56 9.30
C GLN A 202 7.38 -17.57 10.31
N ASP A 203 7.63 -17.83 11.59
CA ASP A 203 7.26 -16.96 12.70
C ASP A 203 8.41 -15.99 13.04
N LEU A 204 8.27 -14.74 12.60
CA LEU A 204 9.29 -13.71 12.79
C LEU A 204 9.37 -13.23 14.25
N SER A 205 8.28 -13.33 15.02
CA SER A 205 8.32 -13.01 16.45
C SER A 205 9.23 -13.95 17.21
N THR A 206 9.25 -15.24 16.87
CA THR A 206 10.16 -16.21 17.48
C THR A 206 11.60 -16.12 16.98
N GLY A 207 11.81 -15.88 15.67
CA GLY A 207 13.13 -15.83 15.07
C GLY A 207 13.89 -14.52 15.33
N ALA A 208 13.20 -13.38 15.21
CA ALA A 208 13.80 -12.04 15.29
C ALA A 208 13.49 -11.33 16.62
N GLY A 209 12.61 -11.87 17.45
CA GLY A 209 12.19 -11.24 18.71
C GLY A 209 11.19 -10.09 18.53
N THR A 210 10.49 -10.04 17.40
CA THR A 210 9.44 -9.03 17.14
C THR A 210 8.34 -9.15 18.19
N PRO A 211 8.04 -8.09 18.97
CA PRO A 211 6.96 -8.14 19.95
C PRO A 211 5.61 -8.50 19.32
N PRO A 212 4.71 -9.17 20.05
CA PRO A 212 3.36 -9.42 19.55
C PRO A 212 2.67 -8.12 19.14
N ALA A 213 2.08 -8.13 17.95
CA ALA A 213 1.31 -7.03 17.41
C ALA A 213 -0.18 -7.19 17.76
N THR A 214 -0.86 -6.06 17.97
CA THR A 214 -2.31 -6.03 18.12
C THR A 214 -2.97 -5.68 16.78
N PRO A 215 -4.14 -6.29 16.47
CA PRO A 215 -4.94 -5.97 15.31
C PRO A 215 -5.38 -4.52 15.19
#